data_AF-A0A0A8YKS5-F1
#
_entry.id   AF-A0A0A8YKS5-F1
#
_cell.length_a   1.000
_cell.length_b   1.000
_cell.length_c   1.000
_cell.angle_alpha   90.00
_cell.angle_beta   90.00
_cell.angle_gamma   90.00
#
_symmetry.space_group_name_H-M   'P 1'
#
loop_
_entity.id
_entity.type
_entity.pdbx_description
1 polymer ?
#
loop_
_entity_poly.entity_id
_entity_poly.type
_entity_poly.pdbx_seq_one_letter_code
_entity_poly.pdbx_strand_id
1 'polypeptide(L)' 'MNLGELLKYKSQEGVRVCLLVWDDKTSHDNFFLRTGGVMQTHDEETKRFFKHSSVICVLSPRYPSSKMSMVKQQAS' A
#
# COMPACT_ATOMS: atom_id res chain seq x y z
N MET A 1 21.95 -1.26 4.76
CA MET A 1 21.17 -0.73 3.63
C MET A 1 20.02 -1.69 3.37
N ASN A 2 18.77 -1.23 3.43
CA ASN A 2 17.60 -2.06 3.11
C ASN A 2 17.06 -1.67 1.73
N LEU A 3 16.10 -2.45 1.21
CA LEU A 3 15.50 -2.19 -0.11
C LEU A 3 14.88 -0.79 -0.20
N GLY A 4 14.15 -0.35 0.82
CA GLY A 4 13.49 0.95 0.82
C GLY A 4 14.48 2.12 0.71
N GLU A 5 15.58 2.06 1.47
CA GLU A 5 16.65 3.06 1.42
C GLU A 5 17.40 3.05 0.07
N LEU A 6 17.60 1.87 -0.54
CA LEU A 6 18.14 1.77 -1.89
C LEU A 6 17.22 2.44 -2.92
N LEU A 7 15.91 2.23 -2.83
CA LEU A 7 14.95 2.85 -3.74
C LEU A 7 14.92 4.37 -3.59
N LYS A 8 15.01 4.89 -2.35
CA LYS A 8 15.17 6.33 -2.10
C LYS A 8 16.45 6.87 -2.73
N TYR A 9 17.58 6.21 -2.50
CA TYR A 9 18.88 6.58 -3.05
C TYR A 9 18.85 6.63 -4.59
N LYS A 10 18.34 5.57 -5.25
CA LYS A 10 18.21 5.54 -6.71
C LYS A 10 17.28 6.62 -7.25
N SER A 11 16.20 6.95 -6.53
CA SER A 11 15.31 8.04 -6.92
C SER A 11 15.99 9.42 -6.89
N GLN A 12 16.98 9.62 -6.01
CA GLN A 12 17.78 10.84 -5.94
C GLN A 12 18.85 10.91 -7.05
N GLU A 13 19.32 9.77 -7.54
CA GLU A 13 20.21 9.69 -8.72
C GLU A 13 19.47 9.91 -10.06
N GLY A 14 18.17 10.23 -10.02
CA GLY A 14 17.36 10.50 -11.21
C GLY A 14 16.65 9.28 -11.80
N VAL A 15 16.76 8.11 -11.18
CA VAL A 15 15.97 6.93 -11.58
C VAL A 15 14.52 7.13 -11.18
N ARG A 16 13.60 6.97 -12.13
CA ARG A 16 12.17 7.05 -11.82
C ARG A 16 11.71 5.76 -11.13
N VAL A 17 11.27 5.88 -9.88
CA VAL A 17 10.79 4.74 -9.10
C VAL A 17 9.30 4.91 -8.81
N CYS A 18 8.49 4.00 -9.34
CA CYS A 18 7.04 3.94 -9.13
C CYS A 18 6.65 2.60 -8.50
N LEU A 19 6.04 2.63 -7.31
CA LEU A 19 5.55 1.46 -6.58
C LEU A 19 4.02 1.45 -6.56
N LEU A 20 3.45 0.35 -7.03
CA LEU A 20 2.05 -0.03 -6.83
C LEU A 20 2.01 -1.08 -5.72
N VAL A 21 1.68 -0.66 -4.51
CA VAL A 21 1.56 -1.56 -3.35
C VAL A 21 0.10 -1.97 -3.24
N TRP A 22 -0.18 -3.26 -2.98
CA TRP A 22 -1.55 -3.70 -2.79
C TRP A 22 -2.19 -2.98 -1.58
N ASP A 23 -3.40 -2.46 -1.77
CA ASP A 23 -4.21 -1.82 -0.73
C ASP A 23 -5.01 -2.90 0.01
N ASP A 24 -4.51 -3.34 1.16
CA ASP A 24 -5.24 -4.27 2.02
C ASP A 24 -6.33 -3.49 2.75
N LYS A 25 -7.57 -3.57 2.27
CA LYS A 25 -8.71 -2.84 2.86
C LYS A 25 -8.99 -3.20 4.33
N THR A 26 -8.38 -4.26 4.86
CA THR A 26 -8.45 -4.58 6.29
C THR A 26 -7.45 -3.81 7.14
N SER A 27 -6.50 -3.11 6.52
CA SER A 27 -5.51 -2.23 7.17
C SER A 27 -6.00 -0.80 7.35
N HIS A 28 -7.17 -0.44 6.80
CA HIS A 28 -7.79 0.86 7.03
C HIS A 28 -8.27 0.99 8.47
N ASP A 29 -7.74 2.01 9.15
CA ASP A 29 -8.00 2.37 10.55
C ASP A 29 -9.51 2.41 10.85
N ASN A 30 -10.08 1.28 11.28
CA ASN A 30 -11.31 1.27 12.06
C ASN A 30 -10.96 1.78 13.47
N PHE A 31 -11.06 3.10 13.63
CA PHE A 31 -11.46 3.76 14.88
C PHE A 31 -10.76 3.24 16.15
N PHE A 32 -9.46 3.53 16.29
CA PHE A 32 -8.61 3.32 17.49
C PHE A 32 -7.84 2.00 17.68
N LEU A 33 -7.95 1.02 16.77
CA LEU A 33 -7.13 -0.20 16.86
C LEU A 33 -6.29 -0.39 15.59
N ARG A 34 -4.97 -0.23 15.73
CA ARG A 34 -3.98 -0.70 14.74
C ARG A 34 -4.04 -2.22 14.68
N THR A 35 -5.02 -2.75 13.99
CA THR A 35 -4.94 -4.12 13.48
C THR A 35 -3.95 -4.05 12.34
N GLY A 36 -2.73 -4.55 12.55
CA GLY A 36 -1.90 -4.94 11.40
C GLY A 36 -2.81 -5.76 10.50
N GLY A 37 -2.87 -5.42 9.21
CA GLY A 37 -3.87 -5.95 8.28
C GLY A 37 -4.06 -7.44 8.49
N VAL A 38 -5.27 -7.95 8.29
CA VAL A 38 -5.60 -9.36 8.56
C VAL A 38 -4.69 -10.32 7.76
N MET A 39 -4.00 -9.80 6.73
CA MET A 39 -3.03 -10.48 5.89
C MET A 39 -1.55 -10.24 6.27
N GLN A 40 -1.29 -9.57 7.40
CA GLN A 40 0.04 -9.20 7.89
C GLN A 40 0.81 -8.32 6.88
N THR A 41 0.12 -7.40 6.20
CA THR A 41 0.74 -6.46 5.25
C THR A 41 1.27 -5.20 5.94
N HIS A 42 2.26 -4.57 5.31
CA HIS A 42 2.88 -3.29 5.72
C HIS A 42 2.63 -2.19 4.67
N ASP A 43 1.48 -2.22 4.02
CA ASP A 43 1.12 -1.35 2.89
C ASP A 43 1.05 0.13 3.29
N GLU A 44 0.33 0.45 4.38
CA GLU A 44 0.26 1.81 4.92
C GLU A 44 1.62 2.31 5.45
N GLU A 45 2.39 1.44 6.10
CA GLU A 45 3.75 1.75 6.57
C GLU A 45 4.69 2.04 5.38
N THR A 46 4.62 1.24 4.33
CA THR A 46 5.42 1.40 3.11
C THR A 46 5.09 2.72 2.42
N LYS A 47 3.81 3.06 2.29
CA LYS A 47 3.38 4.36 1.74
C LYS A 47 3.91 5.52 2.58
N ARG A 48 3.82 5.44 3.91
CA ARG A 48 4.33 6.46 4.84
C ARG A 48 5.85 6.61 4.74
N PHE A 49 6.58 5.50 4.62
CA PHE A 49 8.04 5.48 4.49
C PHE A 49 8.54 6.26 3.25
N PHE A 50 7.76 6.29 2.16
CA PHE A 50 8.09 7.01 0.92
C PHE A 50 7.44 8.40 0.78
N LYS A 51 6.56 8.84 1.69
CA LYS A 51 5.76 10.08 1.56
C LYS A 51 6.60 11.36 1.31
N HIS A 52 7.84 11.37 1.78
CA HIS A 52 8.76 12.51 1.67
C HIS A 52 10.03 12.17 0.87
N SER A 53 9.97 11.17 -0.03
CA SER A 53 11.03 10.90 -1.00
C SER A 53 10.57 11.16 -2.43
N SER A 54 11.51 11.07 -3.39
CA SER A 54 11.21 11.17 -4.83
C SER A 54 10.59 9.89 -5.42
N VAL A 55 10.27 8.91 -4.57
CA VAL A 55 9.62 7.65 -4.97
C VAL A 55 8.12 7.87 -5.03
N ILE A 56 7.49 7.51 -6.14
CA ILE A 56 6.03 7.55 -6.27
C ILE A 56 5.48 6.24 -5.72
N CYS A 57 4.90 6.25 -4.52
CA CYS A 57 4.32 5.07 -3.89
C CYS A 57 2.81 5.26 -3.72
N VAL A 58 2.02 4.37 -4.34
CA VAL A 58 0.55 4.40 -4.27
C VAL A 58 0.00 3.06 -3.81
N LEU A 59 -1.11 3.12 -3.08
CA LEU A 59 -1.89 1.95 -2.70
C LEU A 59 -2.86 1.61 -3.84
N SER A 60 -2.87 0.36 -4.25
CA SER A 60 -3.57 -0.17 -5.41
C SER A 60 -4.64 -1.17 -4.96
N PRO A 61 -5.92 -0.75 -4.85
CA PRO A 61 -7.01 -1.65 -4.49
C PRO A 61 -7.24 -2.72 -5.53
N ARG A 62 -7.54 -3.94 -5.06
CA ARG A 62 -7.99 -5.04 -5.92
C ARG A 62 -9.49 -5.22 -5.77
N TYR A 63 -10.22 -4.93 -6.84
CA TYR A 63 -11.65 -5.24 -6.89
C TYR A 63 -11.84 -6.68 -7.38
N PRO A 64 -12.73 -7.48 -6.76
CA PRO A 64 -13.02 -8.82 -7.23
C PRO A 64 -13.62 -8.77 -8.65
N SER A 65 -13.20 -9.69 -9.51
CA SER A 65 -13.76 -9.79 -10.86
C SER A 65 -15.22 -10.22 -10.79
N SER A 66 -16.08 -9.57 -11.58
CA SER A 66 -17.52 -9.82 -11.69
C SER A 66 -17.91 -11.28 -12.00
N LYS A 67 -16.98 -12.13 -12.45
CA LYS A 67 -17.21 -13.56 -12.70
C LYS A 67 -17.38 -14.43 -11.43
N MET A 68 -17.19 -13.88 -10.21
CA MET A 68 -17.48 -14.57 -8.93
C MET A 68 -18.17 -13.68 -7.88
N SER A 69 -18.92 -12.66 -8.29
CA SER A 69 -19.56 -11.72 -7.33
C SER A 69 -20.97 -12.17 -6.91
N MET A 70 -21.08 -12.89 -5.79
CA MET A 70 -22.34 -12.98 -5.02
C MET A 70 -22.23 -12.45 -3.59
N VAL A 71 -21.11 -11.81 -3.22
CA VAL A 71 -21.02 -11.11 -1.94
C VAL A 71 -20.73 -9.64 -2.22
N LYS A 72 -21.80 -8.84 -2.34
CA LYS A 72 -21.73 -7.39 -2.22
C LYS A 72 -21.37 -7.07 -0.77
N GLN A 73 -20.15 -6.57 -0.55
CA GLN A 73 -19.83 -5.90 0.69
C GLN A 73 -20.50 -4.52 0.64
N GLN A 74 -21.58 -4.34 1.41
CA GLN A 74 -22.15 -3.03 1.67
C GLN A 74 -21.13 -2.25 2.51
N ALA A 75 -20.64 -1.14 1.97
CA ALA A 75 -19.99 -0.12 2.77
C ALA A 75 -21.10 0.68 3.46
N SER A 76 -21.11 0.65 4.80
CA SER A 76 -21.86 1.58 5.64
C SER A 76 -21.21 2.95 5.66
#